data_AF-A0A965ISH4-F1
#
_entry.id   AF-A0A965ISH4-F1
#
_cell.length_a   1.000
_cell.length_b   1.000
_cell.length_c   1.000
_cell.angle_alpha   90.00
_cell.angle_beta   90.00
_cell.angle_gamma   90.00
#
_symmetry.space_group_name_H-M   'P 1'
#
loop_
_entity.id
_entity.type
_entity.pdbx_description
1 polymer ?
#
loop_
_entity_poly.entity_id
_entity_poly.type
_entity_poly.pdbx_seq_one_letter_code
_entity_poly.pdbx_strand_id
1 'polypeptide(L)'
;LGVVAGHTDKIAVMYAGHLVEYAPTKELFANMKMPYTEALLKSIPRLETPTGTRLPVIEGRLPDPTKDEPGCSFANRCPYVTDKCRNETPPLTDGGNGHFYRCFFPIGGQK
;
A
#
# COMPACT_ATOMS: atom_id res chain seq x y z
N LEU A 1 -9.67 -2.54 6.17
CA LEU A 1 -10.28 -2.66 4.83
C LEU A 1 -11.52 -3.56 4.78
N GLY A 2 -11.65 -4.61 5.61
CA GLY A 2 -12.79 -5.55 5.54
C GLY A 2 -14.18 -4.92 5.66
N VAL A 3 -14.38 -3.95 6.57
CA VAL A 3 -15.65 -3.20 6.69
C VAL A 3 -15.84 -2.25 5.50
N VAL A 4 -14.75 -1.62 5.04
CA VAL A 4 -14.79 -0.59 3.98
C VAL A 4 -15.15 -1.19 2.63
N ALA A 5 -14.76 -2.45 2.37
CA ALA A 5 -14.99 -3.16 1.12
C ALA A 5 -16.48 -3.29 0.73
N GLY A 6 -17.38 -3.37 1.72
CA GLY A 6 -18.83 -3.54 1.48
C GLY A 6 -19.64 -2.24 1.46
N HIS A 7 -19.03 -1.11 1.83
CA HIS A 7 -19.77 0.13 2.14
C HIS A 7 -19.22 1.38 1.46
N THR A 8 -18.29 1.25 0.51
CA THR A 8 -17.67 2.40 -0.16
C THR A 8 -17.58 2.19 -1.67
N ASP A 9 -17.74 3.28 -2.41
CA ASP A 9 -17.55 3.29 -3.86
C ASP A 9 -16.06 3.46 -4.25
N LYS A 10 -15.30 4.18 -3.42
CA LYS A 10 -13.88 4.48 -3.62
C LYS A 10 -13.12 4.43 -2.29
N ILE A 11 -11.86 4.04 -2.36
CA ILE A 11 -10.97 3.94 -1.20
C ILE A 11 -9.74 4.79 -1.44
N ALA A 12 -9.40 5.62 -0.44
CA ALA A 12 -8.12 6.32 -0.34
C ALA A 12 -7.28 5.66 0.76
N VAL A 13 -6.11 5.16 0.39
CA VAL A 13 -5.10 4.63 1.32
C VAL A 13 -4.05 5.70 1.54
N MET A 14 -3.83 6.04 2.81
CA MET A 14 -2.83 7.02 3.23
C MET A 14 -1.72 6.36 4.04
N TYR A 15 -0.51 6.88 3.91
CA TYR A 15 0.63 6.49 4.74
C TYR A 15 1.55 7.67 4.97
N ALA A 16 1.93 7.90 6.24
CA ALA A 16 2.82 8.99 6.65
C ALA A 16 2.42 10.36 6.06
N GLY A 17 1.12 10.69 6.10
CA GLY A 17 0.59 11.96 5.57
C GLY A 17 0.39 12.00 4.05
N HIS A 18 0.79 10.98 3.30
CA HIS A 18 0.66 10.96 1.85
C HIS A 18 -0.47 10.06 1.37
N LEU A 19 -1.20 10.50 0.33
CA LEU A 19 -2.05 9.62 -0.47
C LEU A 19 -1.15 8.66 -1.24
N VAL A 20 -1.21 7.36 -0.90
CA VAL A 20 -0.36 6.33 -1.49
C VAL A 20 -1.10 5.47 -2.50
N GLU A 21 -2.40 5.27 -2.32
CA GLU A 21 -3.25 4.59 -3.30
C GLU A 21 -4.66 5.15 -3.26
N TYR A 22 -5.31 5.27 -4.41
CA TYR A 22 -6.71 5.66 -4.50
C TYR A 22 -7.35 4.99 -5.70
N ALA A 23 -8.47 4.29 -5.51
CA ALA A 23 -9.17 3.65 -6.62
C ALA A 23 -10.64 3.38 -6.26
N PRO A 24 -11.51 3.09 -7.26
CA PRO A 24 -12.78 2.44 -7.00
C PRO A 24 -12.59 1.18 -6.17
N THR A 25 -13.49 0.91 -5.24
CA THR A 25 -13.34 -0.19 -4.27
C THR A 25 -13.05 -1.51 -4.97
N LYS A 26 -13.85 -1.89 -5.98
CA LYS A 26 -13.65 -3.14 -6.73
C LYS A 26 -12.29 -3.19 -7.42
N GLU A 27 -11.85 -2.08 -8.01
CA GLU A 27 -10.56 -1.98 -8.69
C GLU A 27 -9.40 -2.12 -7.71
N LEU A 28 -9.47 -1.47 -6.55
CA LEU A 28 -8.44 -1.56 -5.51
C LEU A 28 -8.20 -2.99 -5.05
N PHE A 29 -9.27 -3.76 -4.83
CA PHE A 29 -9.15 -5.16 -4.39
C PHE A 29 -8.71 -6.10 -5.51
N ALA A 30 -9.09 -5.83 -6.77
CA ALA A 30 -8.74 -6.66 -7.91
C ALA A 30 -7.30 -6.41 -8.41
N ASN A 31 -6.87 -5.14 -8.43
CA ASN A 31 -5.66 -4.67 -9.12
C ASN A 31 -4.78 -3.78 -8.23
N MET A 32 -4.69 -4.05 -6.93
CA MET A 32 -3.86 -3.26 -6.01
C MET A 32 -2.43 -3.06 -6.53
N LYS A 33 -1.92 -1.83 -6.39
CA LYS A 33 -0.62 -1.41 -6.88
C LYS A 33 0.38 -1.16 -5.77
N MET A 34 -0.06 -0.80 -4.56
CA MET A 34 0.85 -0.48 -3.47
C MET A 34 1.20 -1.68 -2.59
N PRO A 35 2.49 -1.90 -2.30
CA PRO A 35 2.93 -2.89 -1.30
C PRO A 35 2.34 -2.67 0.10
N TYR A 36 2.09 -1.41 0.48
CA TYR A 36 1.44 -1.11 1.75
C TYR A 36 -0.01 -1.58 1.80
N THR A 37 -0.79 -1.33 0.73
CA THR A 37 -2.18 -1.78 0.61
C THR A 37 -2.26 -3.30 0.60
N GLU A 38 -1.34 -3.98 -0.09
CA GLU A 38 -1.24 -5.44 -0.06
C GLU A 38 -0.99 -5.95 1.36
N ALA A 39 -0.06 -5.34 2.07
CA ALA A 39 0.26 -5.73 3.43
C ALA A 39 -0.92 -5.50 4.39
N LEU A 40 -1.65 -4.39 4.26
CA LEU A 40 -2.90 -4.15 5.01
C LEU A 40 -3.95 -5.23 4.77
N LEU A 41 -4.09 -5.71 3.53
CA LEU A 41 -5.02 -6.78 3.18
C LEU A 41 -4.58 -8.13 3.74
N LYS A 42 -3.28 -8.43 3.70
CA LYS A 42 -2.70 -9.65 4.27
C LYS A 42 -2.84 -9.71 5.80
N SER A 43 -2.88 -8.57 6.48
CA SER A 43 -3.09 -8.50 7.93
C SER A 43 -4.56 -8.66 8.37
N ILE A 44 -5.51 -8.88 7.44
CA ILE A 44 -6.91 -9.15 7.78
C ILE A 44 -7.11 -10.66 7.97
N PRO A 45 -7.61 -11.11 9.14
CA PRO A 45 -7.94 -12.51 9.36
C PRO A 45 -9.02 -12.98 8.38
N ARG A 46 -8.78 -14.11 7.71
CA ARG A 46 -9.77 -14.75 6.83
C ARG A 46 -10.48 -15.87 7.57
N LEU A 47 -11.74 -16.10 7.25
CA LEU A 47 -12.54 -17.16 7.86
C LEU A 47 -11.94 -18.56 7.62
N GLU A 48 -11.23 -18.77 6.52
CA GLU A 48 -10.55 -20.04 6.25
C GLU A 48 -9.22 -20.21 6.99
N THR A 49 -8.74 -19.18 7.71
CA THR A 49 -7.46 -19.24 8.43
C THR A 49 -7.63 -20.00 9.75
N PRO A 50 -6.88 -21.09 10.01
CA PRO A 50 -6.98 -21.83 11.25
C PRO A 50 -6.76 -20.94 12.48
N THR A 51 -7.57 -21.14 13.51
CA THR A 51 -7.44 -20.42 14.79
C THR A 51 -6.04 -20.63 15.35
N GLY A 52 -5.34 -19.55 15.68
CA GLY A 52 -3.96 -19.58 16.18
C GLY A 52 -2.88 -19.34 15.11
N THR A 53 -3.24 -19.17 13.83
CA THR A 53 -2.29 -18.78 12.79
C THR A 53 -1.81 -17.34 13.00
N ARG A 54 -0.49 -17.13 13.06
CA ARG A 54 0.10 -15.79 13.18
C ARG A 54 -0.06 -15.04 11.86
N LEU A 55 -0.79 -13.93 11.90
CA LEU A 55 -0.96 -13.08 10.72
C LEU A 55 0.36 -12.35 10.38
N PRO A 56 0.65 -12.13 9.09
CA PRO A 56 1.77 -11.31 8.69
C PRO A 56 1.59 -9.88 9.22
N VAL A 57 2.60 -9.41 9.94
CA VAL A 57 2.66 -8.05 10.49
C VAL A 57 3.54 -7.23 9.58
N ILE A 58 3.16 -5.98 9.34
CA ILE A 58 4.02 -5.02 8.64
C ILE A 58 5.17 -4.65 9.57
N GLU A 59 6.33 -5.26 9.39
CA GLU A 59 7.50 -5.05 10.21
C GLU A 59 8.08 -3.62 10.07
N GLY A 60 8.96 -3.24 10.99
CA GLY A 60 9.63 -1.94 11.01
C GLY A 60 8.87 -0.84 11.76
N ARG A 61 9.53 0.32 11.91
CA ARG A 61 9.00 1.51 12.59
C ARG A 61 8.35 2.47 11.60
N LEU A 62 7.36 3.22 12.06
CA LEU A 62 6.81 4.34 11.30
C LEU A 62 7.91 5.40 11.08
N PRO A 63 7.95 6.05 9.90
CA PRO A 63 8.82 7.21 9.70
C PRO A 63 8.45 8.31 10.69
N ASP A 64 9.47 9.07 11.11
CA ASP A 64 9.29 10.23 11.98
C ASP A 64 8.64 11.36 11.17
N PRO A 65 7.41 11.79 11.51
CA PRO A 65 6.71 12.82 10.74
C PRO A 65 7.35 14.21 10.85
N THR A 66 8.31 14.40 11.76
CA THR A 66 9.06 15.66 11.91
C THR A 66 10.31 15.72 11.02
N LYS A 67 10.68 14.61 10.39
CA LYS A 67 11.84 14.51 9.50
C LYS A 67 11.37 14.24 8.08
N ASP A 68 11.66 15.17 7.18
CA ASP A 68 11.57 14.91 5.75
C ASP A 68 12.74 14.03 5.34
N GLU A 69 12.55 12.71 5.40
CA GLU A 69 13.51 11.77 4.82
C GLU A 69 13.34 11.75 3.29
N PRO A 70 14.44 11.86 2.53
CA PRO A 70 14.36 11.69 1.08
C PRO A 70 13.88 10.28 0.75
N GLY A 71 13.11 10.15 -0.33
CA GLY A 71 12.65 8.85 -0.82
C GLY A 71 11.15 8.60 -0.70
N CYS A 72 10.78 7.32 -0.87
CA CYS A 72 9.44 6.78 -0.64
C CYS A 72 9.21 6.61 0.86
N SER A 73 8.10 7.16 1.38
CA SER A 73 7.75 7.07 2.81
C SER A 73 7.61 5.63 3.33
N PHE A 74 7.31 4.66 2.46
CA PHE A 74 7.19 3.24 2.80
C PHE A 74 8.49 2.43 2.59
N ALA A 75 9.58 3.02 2.12
CA ALA A 75 10.81 2.30 1.73
C ALA A 75 11.37 1.41 2.85
N ASN A 76 11.38 1.87 4.10
CA ASN A 76 11.93 1.12 5.23
C ASN A 76 11.11 -0.11 5.64
N ARG A 77 9.88 -0.24 5.14
CA ARG A 77 8.94 -1.33 5.46
C ARG A 77 8.47 -2.08 4.21
N CYS A 78 8.87 -1.63 3.04
CA CYS A 78 8.48 -2.21 1.77
C CYS A 78 9.35 -3.45 1.49
N PRO A 79 8.76 -4.65 1.30
CA PRO A 79 9.52 -5.84 0.95
C PRO A 79 10.12 -5.79 -0.47
N TYR A 80 9.68 -4.83 -1.29
CA TYR A 80 10.13 -4.62 -2.67
C TYR A 80 10.98 -3.35 -2.84
N VAL A 81 11.55 -2.84 -1.75
CA VAL A 81 12.37 -1.62 -1.78
C VAL A 81 13.60 -1.79 -2.67
N THR A 82 13.91 -0.75 -3.43
CA THR A 82 15.16 -0.63 -4.22
C THR A 82 15.85 0.69 -3.86
N ASP A 83 17.07 0.89 -4.36
CA ASP A 83 17.81 2.14 -4.10
C ASP A 83 17.08 3.37 -4.62
N LYS A 84 16.37 3.26 -5.75
CA LYS A 84 15.54 4.35 -6.26
C LYS A 84 14.47 4.77 -5.24
N CYS A 85 13.84 3.82 -4.57
CA CYS A 85 12.84 4.10 -3.53
C CYS A 85 13.45 4.78 -2.29
N ARG A 86 14.74 4.61 -2.01
CA ARG A 86 15.41 5.25 -0.86
C ARG A 86 15.87 6.66 -1.18
N ASN A 87 16.16 6.95 -2.45
CA ASN A 87 16.75 8.22 -2.87
C ASN A 87 15.74 9.19 -3.48
N GLU A 88 14.62 8.69 -4.03
CA GLU A 88 13.62 9.51 -4.75
C GLU A 88 12.20 9.26 -4.23
N THR A 89 11.39 10.32 -4.22
CA THR A 89 9.97 10.21 -3.87
C THR A 89 9.16 9.85 -5.11
N PRO A 90 8.41 8.73 -5.12
CA PRO A 90 7.57 8.38 -6.26
C PRO A 90 6.46 9.43 -6.47
N PRO A 91 6.18 9.81 -7.72
CA PRO A 91 5.05 10.68 -8.04
C PRO A 91 3.73 9.93 -7.82
N LEU A 92 2.64 10.68 -7.72
CA LEU A 92 1.30 10.09 -7.82
C LEU A 92 1.02 9.81 -9.30
N THR A 93 0.98 8.53 -9.65
CA THR A 93 0.80 8.05 -11.02
C THR A 93 -0.64 7.62 -11.24
N ASP A 94 -1.22 8.00 -12.38
CA ASP A 94 -2.51 7.47 -12.86
C ASP A 94 -2.28 6.15 -13.58
N GLY A 95 -2.82 5.06 -13.02
CA GLY A 95 -2.80 3.72 -13.60
C GLY A 95 -3.97 3.42 -14.54
N GLY A 96 -4.84 4.40 -14.80
CA GLY A 96 -6.10 4.23 -15.52
C GLY A 96 -7.24 3.78 -14.61
N ASN A 97 -8.47 3.77 -15.13
CA ASN A 97 -9.69 3.34 -14.41
C ASN A 97 -9.96 4.10 -13.09
N GLY A 98 -9.41 5.30 -12.93
CA GLY A 98 -9.48 6.07 -11.69
C GLY A 98 -8.61 5.51 -10.57
N HIS A 99 -7.61 4.68 -10.89
CA HIS A 99 -6.65 4.09 -9.96
C HIS A 99 -5.34 4.87 -9.95
N PHE A 100 -5.08 5.57 -8.85
CA PHE A 100 -3.87 6.33 -8.61
C PHE A 100 -3.00 5.64 -7.56
N TYR A 101 -1.69 5.65 -7.74
CA TYR A 101 -0.75 5.04 -6.81
C TYR A 101 0.58 5.80 -6.76
N ARG A 102 1.32 5.64 -5.66
CA ARG A 102 2.59 6.33 -5.42
C ARG A 102 3.75 5.35 -5.26
N CYS A 103 4.09 4.62 -6.33
CA CYS A 103 5.16 3.62 -6.35
C CYS A 103 5.94 3.64 -7.68
N PHE A 104 7.25 3.44 -7.62
CA PHE A 104 8.07 3.20 -8.81
C PHE A 104 7.89 1.80 -9.38
N PHE A 105 7.62 0.82 -8.53
CA PHE A 105 7.49 -0.61 -8.89
C PHE A 105 6.15 -1.14 -8.36
N PRO A 106 5.03 -0.76 -9.00
CA PRO A 106 3.70 -1.17 -8.55
C PRO A 106 3.52 -2.69 -8.69
N ILE A 107 2.72 -3.26 -7.79
CA ILE A 107 2.33 -4.68 -7.87
C ILE A 107 1.55 -4.93 -9.17
N GLY A 108 1.88 -6.04 -9.84
CA GLY A 108 1.26 -6.41 -11.11
C GLY A 108 1.74 -5.59 -12.32
N GLY A 109 2.65 -4.64 -12.14
CA GLY A 109 3.41 -4.06 -13.26
C GLY A 109 4.54 -5.00 -13.69
N GLN A 110 4.74 -5.19 -15.00
CA GLN A 110 5.91 -5.91 -15.49
C GLN A 110 7.18 -5.13 -15.09
N LYS A 111 8.18 -5.86 -14.58
CA LYS A 111 9.52 -5.34 -14.27
C LYS A 111 10.22 -4.86 -15.52
#